data_AF-A0AAW6RNN1-F1
#
_entry.id   AF-A0AAW6RNN1-F1
#
_cell.length_a   1.000
_cell.length_b   1.000
_cell.length_c   1.000
_cell.angle_alpha   90.00
_cell.angle_beta   90.00
_cell.angle_gamma   90.00
#
_symmetry.space_group_name_H-M   'P 1'
#
loop_
_entity.id
_entity.type
_entity.pdbx_description
1 polymer ?
#
loop_
_entity_poly.entity_id
_entity_poly.type
_entity_poly.pdbx_seq_one_letter_code
_entity_poly.pdbx_strand_id
1 'polypeptide(L)'
;EQLFGQAVKHHQQQLRLAKQLEDENGIQEQINAQFSLGRCYFEQAMKAEGEASEQLFGQAVEHHQQQLRLAKQLEDENGIQEQINAQFSLGRCYFEQAMKAEGEASEQLFGQAVKHHQQQLRLA
;
A
#
# COMPACT_ATOMS: atom_id res chain seq x y z
N GLU A 1 5.25 10.50 -16.54
CA GLU A 1 4.13 10.93 -15.68
C GLU A 1 2.75 10.51 -16.20
N GLN A 2 2.46 10.65 -17.49
CA GLN A 2 1.11 10.39 -18.05
C GLN A 2 0.57 8.96 -17.82
N LEU A 3 1.45 7.94 -17.83
CA LEU A 3 1.06 6.53 -17.65
C LEU A 3 0.58 6.23 -16.22
N PHE A 4 1.19 6.80 -15.19
CA PHE A 4 0.74 6.58 -13.80
C PHE A 4 -0.60 7.26 -13.52
N GLY A 5 -0.81 8.47 -14.06
CA GLY A 5 -2.11 9.13 -13.95
C GLY A 5 -3.25 8.34 -14.61
N GLN A 6 -2.98 7.68 -15.74
CA GLN A 6 -3.95 6.77 -16.37
C GLN A 6 -4.18 5.50 -15.55
N ALA A 7 -3.11 4.88 -15.04
CA ALA A 7 -3.21 3.70 -14.19
C ALA A 7 -4.01 3.97 -12.91
N VAL A 8 -3.76 5.11 -12.24
CA VAL A 8 -4.53 5.53 -11.05
C VAL A 8 -6.01 5.66 -11.39
N LYS A 9 -6.39 6.34 -12.49
CA LYS A 9 -7.79 6.45 -12.91
C LYS A 9 -8.44 5.08 -13.15
N HIS A 10 -7.72 4.19 -13.83
CA HIS A 10 -8.20 2.85 -14.11
C HIS A 10 -8.43 2.04 -12.83
N HIS A 11 -7.47 2.04 -11.90
CA HIS A 11 -7.62 1.30 -10.64
C HIS A 11 -8.61 1.95 -9.67
N GLN A 12 -8.80 3.27 -9.71
CA GLN A 12 -9.90 3.94 -8.98
C GLN A 12 -11.26 3.49 -9.53
N GLN A 13 -11.40 3.35 -10.85
CA GLN A 13 -12.61 2.80 -11.45
C GLN A 13 -12.81 1.33 -11.07
N GLN A 14 -11.75 0.51 -11.12
CA GLN A 14 -11.78 -0.88 -10.66
C GLN A 14 -12.25 -0.96 -9.19
N LEU A 15 -11.66 -0.16 -8.30
CA LEU A 15 -12.03 -0.11 -6.89
C LEU A 15 -13.51 0.27 -6.69
N ARG A 16 -14.02 1.22 -7.48
CA ARG A 16 -15.43 1.62 -7.42
C ARG A 16 -16.36 0.48 -7.84
N LEU A 17 -16.01 -0.25 -8.89
CA LEU A 17 -16.81 -1.38 -9.38
C LEU A 17 -16.74 -2.55 -8.40
N ALA A 18 -15.55 -2.86 -7.86
CA ALA A 18 -15.36 -3.93 -6.89
C ALA A 18 -16.17 -3.71 -5.60
N LYS A 19 -16.35 -2.46 -5.15
CA LYS A 19 -17.22 -2.09 -4.03
C LYS A 19 -18.72 -2.37 -4.25
N GLN A 20 -19.14 -2.64 -5.49
CA GLN A 20 -20.52 -2.98 -5.81
C GLN A 20 -20.78 -4.50 -5.79
N LEU A 21 -19.73 -5.30 -5.61
CA LEU A 21 -19.82 -6.75 -5.44
C LEU A 21 -19.98 -7.06 -3.94
N GLU A 22 -20.95 -7.90 -3.59
CA GLU A 22 -21.34 -8.17 -2.20
C GLU A 22 -20.75 -9.49 -1.64
N ASP A 23 -19.79 -10.09 -2.36
CA ASP A 23 -19.17 -11.38 -2.01
C ASP A 23 -17.66 -11.26 -1.75
N GLU A 24 -17.03 -12.38 -1.38
CA GLU A 24 -15.58 -12.46 -1.16
C GLU A 24 -14.78 -12.09 -2.41
N ASN A 25 -15.31 -12.37 -3.62
CA ASN A 25 -14.69 -11.93 -4.86
C ASN A 25 -14.62 -10.40 -4.94
N GLY A 26 -15.66 -9.71 -4.47
CA GLY A 26 -15.68 -8.26 -4.30
C GLY A 26 -14.59 -7.75 -3.37
N ILE A 27 -14.34 -8.44 -2.26
CA ILE A 27 -13.27 -8.09 -1.32
C ILE A 27 -11.90 -8.29 -1.99
N GLN A 28 -11.68 -9.42 -2.66
CA GLN A 28 -10.41 -9.70 -3.34
C GLN A 28 -10.13 -8.70 -4.47
N GLU A 29 -11.13 -8.32 -5.25
CA GLU A 29 -10.98 -7.29 -6.29
C GLU A 29 -10.67 -5.91 -5.70
N GLN A 30 -11.24 -5.58 -4.54
CA GLN A 30 -10.86 -4.36 -3.82
C GLN A 30 -9.41 -4.43 -3.34
N ILE A 31 -8.95 -5.57 -2.80
CA ILE A 31 -7.55 -5.78 -2.40
C ILE A 31 -6.61 -5.55 -3.58
N ASN A 32 -6.90 -6.16 -4.73
CA ASN A 32 -6.10 -6.02 -5.96
C ASN A 32 -6.02 -4.57 -6.43
N ALA A 33 -7.15 -3.85 -6.41
CA ALA A 33 -7.21 -2.45 -6.79
C ALA A 33 -6.43 -1.56 -5.81
N GLN A 34 -6.57 -1.79 -4.50
CA GLN A 34 -5.83 -1.06 -3.46
C GLN A 34 -4.32 -1.31 -3.58
N PHE A 35 -3.89 -2.55 -3.79
CA PHE A 35 -2.48 -2.88 -4.04
C PHE A 35 -1.94 -2.12 -5.25
N SER A 36 -2.68 -2.12 -6.36
CA SER A 36 -2.26 -1.48 -7.60
C SER A 36 -2.17 0.04 -7.47
N LEU A 37 -3.12 0.66 -6.75
CA LEU A 37 -3.09 2.08 -6.43
C LEU A 37 -1.89 2.42 -5.53
N GLY A 38 -1.69 1.67 -4.45
CA GLY A 38 -0.57 1.85 -3.54
C GLY A 38 0.77 1.78 -4.28
N ARG A 39 0.93 0.79 -5.17
CA ARG A 39 2.12 0.65 -6.02
C ARG A 39 2.28 1.81 -7.00
N CYS A 40 1.21 2.29 -7.63
CA CYS A 40 1.29 3.45 -8.53
C CYS A 40 1.77 4.71 -7.81
N TYR A 41 1.29 4.96 -6.59
CA TYR A 41 1.72 6.10 -5.80
C TYR A 41 3.15 5.93 -5.26
N PHE A 42 3.51 4.72 -4.82
CA PHE A 42 4.88 4.39 -4.42
C PHE A 42 5.89 4.67 -5.55
N GLU A 43 5.61 4.20 -6.76
CA GLU A 43 6.50 4.40 -7.91
C GLU A 43 6.61 5.89 -8.33
N GLN A 44 5.54 6.68 -8.12
CA GLN A 44 5.58 8.12 -8.30
C GLN A 44 6.41 8.80 -7.19
N ALA A 45 6.23 8.37 -5.94
CA ALA A 45 6.95 8.91 -4.78
C ALA A 45 8.47 8.71 -4.92
N MET A 46 8.89 7.54 -5.43
CA MET A 46 10.30 7.25 -5.71
C MET A 46 10.94 8.25 -6.69
N LYS A 47 10.17 8.73 -7.67
CA LYS A 47 10.63 9.65 -8.73
C LYS A 47 10.52 11.12 -8.33
N ALA A 48 9.69 11.43 -7.33
CA ALA A 48 9.53 12.77 -6.79
C ALA A 48 10.58 13.07 -5.72
N GLU A 49 10.71 14.36 -5.41
CA GLU A 49 11.58 14.90 -4.36
C GLU A 49 10.79 15.85 -3.45
N GLY A 50 11.32 16.09 -2.25
CA GLY A 50 10.73 16.98 -1.25
C GLY A 50 9.29 16.64 -0.90
N GLU A 51 8.48 17.66 -0.66
CA GLU A 51 7.09 17.55 -0.20
C GLU A 51 6.21 16.70 -1.15
N ALA A 52 6.45 16.77 -2.46
CA ALA A 52 5.70 15.97 -3.43
C ALA A 52 5.96 14.46 -3.22
N SER A 53 7.20 14.08 -2.93
CA SER A 53 7.55 12.69 -2.60
C SER A 53 6.84 12.23 -1.33
N GLU A 54 6.85 13.07 -0.28
CA GLU A 54 6.21 12.77 1.00
C GLU A 54 4.70 12.57 0.86
N GLN A 55 4.02 13.46 0.13
CA GLN A 55 2.59 13.35 -0.14
C GLN A 55 2.24 12.05 -0.90
N LEU A 56 3.05 11.70 -1.91
CA LEU A 56 2.86 10.48 -2.69
C LEU A 56 3.10 9.20 -1.86
N PHE A 57 4.10 9.20 -0.96
CA PHE A 57 4.28 8.10 -0.01
C PHE A 57 3.08 7.98 0.95
N GLY A 58 2.53 9.10 1.42
CA GLY A 58 1.31 9.12 2.22
C GLY A 58 0.14 8.43 1.51
N GLN A 59 -0.07 8.72 0.22
CA GLN A 59 -1.09 8.06 -0.59
C GLN A 59 -0.82 6.56 -0.77
N ALA A 60 0.44 6.18 -1.02
CA ALA A 60 0.82 4.77 -1.14
C ALA A 60 0.51 3.99 0.15
N VAL A 61 0.87 4.56 1.30
CA VAL A 61 0.59 4.00 2.63
C VAL A 61 -0.91 3.87 2.87
N GLU A 62 -1.71 4.89 2.56
CA GLU A 62 -3.17 4.85 2.73
C GLU A 62 -3.78 3.66 1.98
N HIS A 63 -3.40 3.47 0.72
CA HIS A 63 -3.90 2.36 -0.09
C HIS A 63 -3.47 0.99 0.45
N HIS A 64 -2.20 0.82 0.85
CA HIS A 64 -1.76 -0.44 1.45
C HIS A 64 -2.35 -0.71 2.85
N GLN A 65 -2.70 0.33 3.62
CA GLN A 65 -3.45 0.15 4.86
C GLN A 65 -4.89 -0.32 4.60
N GLN A 66 -5.54 0.19 3.55
CA GLN A 66 -6.86 -0.32 3.14
C GLN A 66 -6.77 -1.75 2.60
N GLN A 67 -5.73 -2.09 1.82
CA GLN A 67 -5.43 -3.46 1.42
C GLN A 67 -5.33 -4.38 2.64
N LEU A 68 -4.53 -4.00 3.65
CA LEU A 68 -4.37 -4.78 4.88
C LEU A 68 -5.68 -4.93 5.66
N ARG A 69 -6.52 -3.89 5.71
CA ARG A 69 -7.82 -3.93 6.37
C ARG A 69 -8.77 -4.93 5.71
N LEU A 70 -8.81 -4.94 4.38
CA LEU A 70 -9.64 -5.86 3.60
C LEU A 70 -9.11 -7.29 3.69
N ALA A 71 -7.80 -7.49 3.62
CA ALA A 71 -7.18 -8.81 3.76
C ALA A 71 -7.51 -9.50 5.10
N LYS A 72 -7.69 -8.72 6.17
CA LYS A 72 -8.15 -9.23 7.49
C LYS A 72 -9.61 -9.69 7.53
N GLN A 73 -10.39 -9.38 6.50
CA GLN A 73 -11.79 -9.81 6.38
C GLN A 73 -11.94 -11.14 5.64
N LEU A 74 -10.88 -11.60 4.96
CA LEU A 74 -10.84 -12.91 4.34
C LEU A 74 -10.48 -13.96 5.41
N GLU A 75 -11.29 -15.01 5.52
CA GLU A 75 -11.18 -16.03 6.58
C GLU A 75 -10.28 -17.23 6.20
N ASP A 76 -9.76 -17.26 4.98
CA ASP A 76 -8.98 -18.35 4.40
C ASP A 76 -7.46 -18.08 4.36
N GLU A 77 -6.70 -19.04 3.83
CA GLU A 77 -5.25 -18.90 3.62
C GLU A 77 -4.90 -17.72 2.69
N ASN A 78 -5.79 -17.35 1.76
CA ASN A 78 -5.58 -16.19 0.90
C ASN A 78 -5.58 -14.89 1.73
N GLY A 79 -6.43 -14.79 2.75
CA GLY A 79 -6.43 -13.66 3.68
C GLY A 79 -5.08 -13.44 4.38
N ILE A 80 -4.41 -14.52 4.83
CA ILE A 80 -3.08 -14.42 5.45
C ILE A 80 -2.03 -13.99 4.43
N GLN A 81 -2.05 -14.56 3.23
CA GLN A 81 -1.10 -14.20 2.18
C GLN A 81 -1.25 -12.72 1.77
N GLU A 82 -2.48 -12.21 1.66
CA GLU A 82 -2.72 -10.81 1.35
C GLU A 82 -2.29 -9.87 2.49
N GLN A 83 -2.45 -10.30 3.75
CA GLN A 83 -1.90 -9.56 4.88
C GLN A 83 -0.36 -9.49 4.80
N ILE A 84 0.33 -10.59 4.50
CA ILE A 84 1.79 -10.61 4.31
C ILE A 84 2.20 -9.62 3.20
N ASN A 85 1.50 -9.64 2.07
CA ASN A 85 1.77 -8.75 0.94
C ASN A 85 1.58 -7.27 1.29
N ALA A 86 0.51 -6.94 2.01
CA ALA A 86 0.23 -5.57 2.45
C ALA A 86 1.26 -5.09 3.49
N GLN A 87 1.65 -5.95 4.44
CA GLN A 87 2.68 -5.64 5.42
C GLN A 87 4.05 -5.40 4.77
N PHE A 88 4.42 -6.24 3.80
CA PHE A 88 5.64 -6.03 3.01
C PHE A 88 5.63 -4.68 2.29
N SER A 89 4.51 -4.35 1.62
CA SER A 89 4.36 -3.11 0.87
C SER A 89 4.43 -1.87 1.79
N LEU A 90 3.80 -1.93 2.97
CA LEU A 90 3.87 -0.87 3.98
C LEU A 90 5.29 -0.70 4.52
N GLY A 91 5.96 -1.80 4.87
CA GLY A 91 7.34 -1.78 5.33
C GLY A 91 8.27 -1.13 4.31
N ARG A 92 8.10 -1.49 3.03
CA ARG A 92 8.85 -0.91 1.92
C ARG A 92 8.55 0.58 1.69
N CYS A 93 7.29 1.01 1.78
CA CYS A 93 6.93 2.43 1.66
C CYS A 93 7.63 3.27 2.73
N TYR A 94 7.54 2.85 3.99
CA TYR A 94 8.18 3.57 5.09
C TYR A 94 9.71 3.55 5.02
N PHE A 95 10.30 2.42 4.61
CA PHE A 95 11.75 2.30 4.43
C PHE A 95 12.26 3.29 3.38
N GLU A 96 11.64 3.31 2.20
CA GLU A 96 12.08 4.17 1.09
C GLU A 96 11.80 5.65 1.38
N GLN A 97 10.72 5.96 2.09
CA GLN A 97 10.47 7.32 2.58
C GLN A 97 11.53 7.75 3.61
N ALA A 98 11.93 6.86 4.51
CA ALA A 98 12.98 7.13 5.50
C ALA A 98 14.33 7.43 4.83
N MET A 99 14.66 6.71 3.75
CA MET A 99 15.88 6.94 2.97
C MET A 99 15.93 8.32 2.29
N LYS A 100 14.78 8.95 2.07
CA LYS A 100 14.65 10.30 1.49
C LYS A 100 14.49 11.39 2.55
N ALA A 101 14.25 11.04 3.81
CA ALA A 101 14.08 11.97 4.92
C ALA A 101 15.39 12.13 5.72
N GLU A 102 15.46 13.18 6.54
CA GLU A 102 16.60 13.44 7.42
C GLU A 102 16.18 13.55 8.88
N GLY A 103 17.15 13.36 9.79
CA GLY A 103 16.97 13.54 11.23
C GLY A 103 15.86 12.67 11.84
N GLU A 104 15.11 13.24 12.78
CA GLU A 104 14.09 12.53 13.55
C GLU A 104 12.99 11.93 12.67
N ALA A 105 12.62 12.58 11.56
CA ALA A 105 11.62 12.07 10.64
C ALA A 105 12.07 10.73 10.02
N SER A 106 13.34 10.63 9.60
CA SER A 106 13.92 9.39 9.07
C SER A 106 13.89 8.26 10.10
N GLU A 107 14.29 8.54 11.35
CA GLU A 107 14.30 7.55 12.43
C GLU A 107 12.89 7.01 12.73
N GLN A 108 11.89 7.89 12.80
CA GLN A 108 10.50 7.51 13.03
C GLN A 108 9.96 6.62 11.90
N LEU A 109 10.28 6.96 10.64
CA LEU A 109 9.87 6.18 9.47
C LEU A 109 10.54 4.80 9.44
N PHE A 110 11.84 4.70 9.76
CA PHE A 110 12.50 3.39 9.93
C PHE A 110 11.83 2.55 11.03
N GLY A 111 11.41 3.17 12.13
CA GLY A 111 10.64 2.50 13.18
C GLY A 111 9.34 1.88 12.64
N GLN A 112 8.62 2.59 11.77
CA GLN A 112 7.43 2.04 11.10
C GLN A 112 7.78 0.91 10.13
N ALA A 113 8.85 1.06 9.35
CA ALA A 113 9.31 0.02 8.42
C ALA A 113 9.60 -1.29 9.15
N VAL A 114 10.37 -1.23 10.26
CA VAL A 114 10.67 -2.38 11.11
C VAL A 114 9.39 -3.01 11.67
N LYS A 115 8.46 -2.19 12.17
CA LYS A 115 7.17 -2.69 12.70
C LYS A 115 6.40 -3.49 11.66
N HIS A 116 6.31 -3.01 10.43
CA HIS A 116 5.60 -3.70 9.36
C HIS A 116 6.30 -4.98 8.90
N HIS A 117 7.63 -4.96 8.74
CA HIS A 117 8.38 -6.19 8.42
C HIS A 117 8.34 -7.23 9.55
N GLN A 118 8.31 -6.80 10.81
CA GLN A 118 8.08 -7.73 11.93
C GLN A 118 6.69 -8.35 11.88
N GLN A 119 5.65 -7.58 11.53
CA GLN A 119 4.30 -8.12 11.37
C GLN A 119 4.22 -9.09 10.19
N GLN A 120 4.88 -8.78 9.07
CA GLN A 120 5.03 -9.69 7.93
C GLN A 120 5.64 -11.04 8.36
N LEU A 121 6.77 -11.01 9.09
CA LEU A 121 7.46 -12.22 9.57
C LEU A 121 6.65 -13.03 10.59
N ARG A 122 5.71 -12.42 11.31
CA ARG A 122 4.84 -13.14 12.25
C ARG A 122 3.70 -13.90 11.56
N LEU A 123 3.36 -13.52 10.34
CA LEU A 123 2.28 -14.10 9.56
C LEU A 123 2.77 -15.21 8.61
N ALA A 124 4.06 -15.19 8.25
CA ALA A 124 4.73 -16.18 7.40
C ALA A 124 5.22 -17.39 8.21
#